data_AF-A0A6L5T7S5-F1
#
_entry.id   AF-A0A6L5T7S5-F1
#
_cell.length_a   1.000
_cell.length_b   1.000
_cell.length_c   1.000
_cell.angle_alpha   90.00
_cell.angle_beta   90.00
_cell.angle_gamma   90.00
#
_symmetry.space_group_name_H-M   'P 1'
#
loop_
_entity.id
_entity.type
_entity.pdbx_description
1 polymer ?
#
loop_
_entity_poly.entity_id
_entity_poly.type
_entity_poly.pdbx_seq_one_letter_code
_entity_poly.pdbx_strand_id
1 'polypeptide(L)'
;MSSREAKLDALTLAALRGIVTPLPQKQEDQERILSRMYNLGGVRLSHTPKEIIEKALRFGEQGAKLTHIVVNRIMGTDTVITFVISDREYTINSAEDLVTPNGVISYCYNATCPDCSELGYCFYAKRGDRNIHRIG
;
A
#
# COMPACT_ATOMS: atom_id res chain seq x y z
N MET A 1 18.90 -14.86 8.84
CA MET A 1 17.58 -14.25 8.55
C MET A 1 16.52 -15.32 8.62
N SER A 2 15.44 -15.09 9.37
CA SER A 2 14.31 -16.02 9.37
C SER A 2 13.58 -15.98 8.02
N SER A 3 12.96 -17.09 7.60
CA SER A 3 12.16 -17.16 6.36
C SER A 3 11.05 -16.09 6.33
N ARG A 4 10.50 -15.73 7.49
CA ARG A 4 9.50 -14.66 7.65
C ARG A 4 10.07 -13.29 7.26
N GLU A 5 11.26 -12.94 7.74
CA GLU A 5 11.87 -11.63 7.45
C GLU A 5 12.22 -11.47 5.98
N ALA A 6 12.81 -12.50 5.37
CA ALA A 6 13.11 -12.49 3.93
C ALA A 6 11.84 -12.29 3.08
N LYS A 7 10.72 -12.90 3.49
CA LYS A 7 9.42 -12.68 2.84
C LYS A 7 8.94 -11.24 2.99
N LEU A 8 9.02 -10.65 4.18
CA LEU A 8 8.62 -9.25 4.40
C LEU A 8 9.52 -8.28 3.62
N ASP A 9 10.82 -8.54 3.52
CA ASP A 9 11.75 -7.75 2.72
C ASP A 9 11.39 -7.82 1.23
N ALA A 10 11.10 -9.02 0.71
CA ALA A 10 10.69 -9.19 -0.68
C ALA A 10 9.40 -8.41 -1.00
N LEU A 11 8.40 -8.48 -0.12
CA LEU A 11 7.16 -7.71 -0.27
C LEU A 11 7.43 -6.20 -0.21
N THR A 12 8.26 -5.75 0.74
CA THR A 12 8.61 -4.33 0.89
C THR A 12 9.33 -3.82 -0.35
N LEU A 13 10.29 -4.57 -0.88
CA LEU A 13 11.04 -4.22 -2.10
C LEU A 13 10.14 -4.18 -3.34
N ALA A 14 9.17 -5.09 -3.47
CA ALA A 14 8.21 -5.06 -4.56
C ALA A 14 7.34 -3.79 -4.49
N ALA A 15 6.80 -3.46 -3.31
CA ALA A 15 6.01 -2.25 -3.10
C ALA A 15 6.81 -0.97 -3.41
N LEU A 16 8.06 -0.90 -2.96
CA LEU A 16 8.99 0.21 -3.25
C LEU A 16 9.31 0.39 -4.74
N ARG A 17 9.15 -0.66 -5.54
CA ARG A 17 9.31 -0.62 -7.02
C ARG A 17 8.03 -0.18 -7.74
N GLY A 18 6.98 0.18 -7.01
CA GLY A 18 5.68 0.54 -7.59
C GLY A 18 4.79 -0.66 -7.94
N ILE A 19 5.21 -1.87 -7.59
CA ILE A 19 4.42 -3.08 -7.81
C ILE A 19 3.37 -3.19 -6.71
N VAL A 20 2.10 -3.31 -7.10
CA VAL A 20 1.03 -3.67 -6.19
C VAL A 20 1.36 -5.01 -5.54
N THR A 21 1.53 -4.98 -4.23
CA THR A 21 2.02 -6.12 -3.47
C THR A 21 1.01 -6.52 -2.41
N PRO A 22 0.69 -7.81 -2.25
CA PRO A 22 -0.24 -8.26 -1.21
C PRO A 22 0.30 -7.98 0.19
N LEU A 23 -0.57 -7.45 1.06
CA LEU A 23 -0.29 -7.27 2.47
C LEU A 23 -0.63 -8.51 3.28
N PRO A 24 0.25 -8.95 4.19
CA PRO A 24 -0.10 -9.94 5.20
C PRO A 24 -1.29 -9.48 6.04
N GLN A 25 -2.14 -10.41 6.47
CA GLN A 25 -3.34 -10.09 7.26
C GLN A 25 -3.03 -9.73 8.72
N LYS A 26 -1.86 -10.12 9.24
CA LYS A 26 -1.43 -9.75 10.59
C LYS A 26 -0.94 -8.31 10.58
N GLN A 27 -1.56 -7.45 11.38
CA GLN A 27 -1.17 -6.04 11.50
C GLN A 27 0.31 -5.88 11.88
N GLU A 28 0.84 -6.73 12.76
CA GLU A 28 2.27 -6.72 13.12
C GLU A 28 3.19 -6.84 11.88
N ASP A 29 2.81 -7.67 10.90
CA ASP A 29 3.59 -7.83 9.67
C ASP A 29 3.45 -6.62 8.73
N GLN A 30 2.27 -5.98 8.70
CA GLN A 30 2.05 -4.74 7.95
C GLN A 30 2.88 -3.59 8.55
N GLU A 31 2.91 -3.45 9.88
CA GLU A 31 3.72 -2.47 10.59
C GLU A 31 5.23 -2.68 10.34
N ARG A 32 5.66 -3.95 10.29
CA ARG A 32 7.04 -4.32 9.94
C ARG A 32 7.38 -3.96 8.50
N ILE A 33 6.47 -4.14 7.54
CA ILE A 33 6.68 -3.71 6.14
C ILE A 33 6.92 -2.20 6.08
N LEU A 34 6.09 -1.39 6.74
CA LEU A 34 6.26 0.07 6.77
C LEU A 34 7.57 0.49 7.44
N SER A 35 7.92 -0.13 8.57
CA SER A 35 9.20 0.11 9.23
C SER A 35 10.40 -0.20 8.32
N ARG A 36 10.29 -1.26 7.51
CA ARG A 36 11.35 -1.69 6.58
C ARG A 36 11.50 -0.76 5.37
N MET A 37 10.48 0.01 4.99
CA MET A 37 10.56 0.95 3.87
C MET A 37 11.63 2.04 4.10
N TYR A 38 11.91 2.41 5.35
CA TYR A 38 13.03 3.30 5.68
C TYR A 38 14.38 2.65 5.34
N ASN A 39 14.62 1.44 5.86
CA ASN A 39 15.90 0.76 5.70
C ASN A 39 16.17 0.32 4.25
N LEU A 40 15.14 -0.09 3.52
CA LEU A 40 15.27 -0.65 2.17
C LEU A 40 15.09 0.39 1.06
N GLY A 41 14.34 1.45 1.31
CA GLY A 41 13.95 2.44 0.29
C GLY A 41 14.21 3.90 0.67
N GLY A 42 14.69 4.16 1.88
CA GLY A 42 14.93 5.52 2.38
C GLY A 42 13.65 6.30 2.70
N VAL A 43 12.49 5.64 2.78
CA VAL A 43 11.20 6.31 3.02
C VAL A 43 11.08 6.74 4.48
N ARG A 44 11.00 8.06 4.72
CA ARG A 44 10.83 8.62 6.06
C ARG A 44 9.34 8.79 6.36
N LEU A 45 8.88 8.14 7.43
CA LEU A 45 7.49 8.23 7.87
C LEU A 45 7.39 9.27 8.98
N SER A 46 6.40 10.16 8.89
CA SER A 46 6.14 11.16 9.94
C SER A 46 5.20 10.65 11.04
N HIS A 47 4.51 9.54 10.78
CA HIS A 47 3.68 8.83 11.73
C HIS A 47 4.25 7.43 11.97
N THR A 48 3.92 6.83 13.11
CA THR A 48 4.23 5.43 13.36
C THR A 48 3.49 4.53 12.37
N PRO A 49 4.04 3.35 12.02
CA PRO A 49 3.36 2.37 11.19
C PRO A 49 1.94 2.05 11.66
N LYS A 50 1.75 1.93 12.98
CA LYS A 50 0.45 1.68 13.61
C LYS A 50 -0.54 2.80 13.32
N GLU A 51 -0.15 4.06 13.52
CA GLU A 51 -1.02 5.22 13.24
C GLU A 51 -1.40 5.31 11.77
N ILE A 52 -0.49 4.98 10.85
CA ILE A 52 -0.78 4.98 9.40
C ILE A 52 -1.83 3.92 9.07
N ILE A 53 -1.67 2.70 9.58
CA ILE A 53 -2.62 1.59 9.36
C ILE A 53 -3.97 1.91 9.98
N GLU A 54 -4.00 2.42 11.22
CA GLU A 54 -5.24 2.82 11.87
C GLU A 54 -5.95 3.93 11.12
N LYS A 55 -5.22 4.94 10.60
CA LYS A 55 -5.79 5.98 9.74
C LYS A 55 -6.40 5.35 8.48
N ALA A 56 -5.70 4.45 7.80
CA ALA A 56 -6.21 3.79 6.60
C ALA A 56 -7.50 3.00 6.88
N LEU A 57 -7.53 2.24 7.97
CA LEU A 57 -8.69 1.40 8.33
C LEU A 57 -9.90 2.19 8.81
N ARG A 58 -9.72 3.41 9.34
CA ARG A 58 -10.85 4.29 9.74
C ARG A 58 -11.75 4.70 8.56
N PHE A 59 -11.23 4.61 7.34
CA PHE A 59 -11.98 4.96 6.13
C PHE A 59 -12.79 3.81 5.54
N GLY A 60 -12.54 2.57 5.97
CA GLY A 60 -13.32 1.42 5.55
C GLY A 60 -14.51 1.16 6.46
N GLU A 61 -15.48 0.38 5.97
CA GLU A 61 -16.59 -0.11 6.80
C GLU A 61 -16.12 -1.05 7.93
N GLN A 62 -17.03 -1.39 8.84
CA GLN A 62 -16.77 -2.38 9.87
C GLN A 62 -16.32 -3.72 9.26
N GLY A 63 -15.08 -4.12 9.55
CA GLY A 63 -14.46 -5.33 9.03
C GLY A 63 -13.60 -5.12 7.78
N ALA A 64 -13.38 -3.86 7.38
CA ALA A 64 -12.45 -3.52 6.32
C ALA A 64 -11.03 -4.00 6.61
N LYS A 65 -10.28 -4.30 5.54
CA LYS A 65 -8.93 -4.83 5.60
C LYS A 65 -8.04 -4.14 4.58
N LEU A 66 -6.77 -3.97 4.91
CA LEU A 66 -5.76 -3.57 3.95
C LEU A 66 -5.26 -4.82 3.22
N THR A 67 -5.46 -4.89 1.90
CA THR A 67 -5.17 -6.09 1.12
C THR A 67 -3.89 -5.98 0.31
N HIS A 68 -3.58 -4.78 -0.19
CA HIS A 68 -2.40 -4.53 -1.02
C HIS A 68 -1.77 -3.20 -0.65
N ILE A 69 -0.48 -3.09 -0.97
CA ILE A 69 0.33 -1.88 -0.79
C ILE A 69 1.13 -1.60 -2.05
N VAL A 70 1.29 -0.33 -2.36
CA VAL A 70 2.17 0.13 -3.43
C VAL A 70 2.80 1.45 -3.03
N VAL A 71 4.05 1.69 -3.45
CA VAL A 71 4.74 2.96 -3.24
C VAL A 71 4.97 3.63 -4.58
N ASN A 72 4.48 4.86 -4.71
CA ASN A 72 4.66 5.68 -5.89
C ASN A 72 5.52 6.90 -5.54
N ARG A 73 6.29 7.38 -6.52
CA ARG A 73 6.95 8.69 -6.46
C ARG A 73 6.22 9.64 -7.40
N ILE A 74 5.50 10.61 -6.85
CA ILE A 74 4.78 11.63 -7.61
C ILE A 74 5.75 12.78 -7.88
N MET A 75 5.83 13.22 -9.15
CA MET A 75 6.75 14.27 -9.63
C MET A 75 8.23 14.06 -9.23
N GLY A 76 8.63 12.82 -8.95
CA GLY A 76 9.99 12.47 -8.56
C GLY A 76 10.38 12.81 -7.11
N THR A 77 9.56 13.56 -6.37
CA THR A 77 9.87 14.04 -5.02
C THR A 77 8.96 13.45 -3.95
N ASP A 78 7.68 13.27 -4.27
CA ASP A 78 6.67 12.95 -3.27
C ASP A 78 6.50 11.45 -3.16
N THR A 79 6.87 10.88 -2.01
CA THR A 79 6.72 9.44 -1.78
C THR A 79 5.35 9.17 -1.19
N VAL A 80 4.50 8.49 -1.94
CA VAL A 80 3.15 8.12 -1.53
C VAL A 80 3.06 6.62 -1.34
N ILE A 81 2.59 6.20 -0.17
CA ILE A 81 2.28 4.81 0.17
C ILE A 81 0.77 4.67 0.03
N THR A 82 0.32 3.87 -0.93
CA THR A 82 -1.09 3.60 -1.16
C THR A 82 -1.46 2.24 -0.59
N PHE A 83 -2.48 2.21 0.24
CA PHE A 83 -3.10 0.99 0.76
C PHE A 83 -4.43 0.76 0.06
N VAL A 84 -4.62 -0.43 -0.49
CA VAL A 84 -5.92 -0.86 -1.00
C VAL A 84 -6.78 -1.33 0.15
N ILE A 85 -7.98 -0.77 0.23
CA ILE A 85 -8.98 -1.16 1.23
C ILE A 85 -9.94 -2.15 0.58
N SER A 86 -10.19 -3.26 1.26
CA SER A 86 -11.26 -4.20 0.91
C SER A 86 -12.28 -4.23 2.04
N ASP A 87 -13.55 -4.14 1.68
CA ASP A 87 -14.69 -4.15 2.58
C ASP A 87 -15.83 -5.01 2.01
N ARG A 88 -17.06 -4.81 2.52
CA ARG A 88 -18.24 -5.57 2.09
C ARG A 88 -18.67 -5.24 0.67
N GLU A 89 -18.49 -3.99 0.23
CA GLU A 89 -18.87 -3.56 -1.11
C GLU A 89 -17.81 -3.97 -2.14
N TYR A 90 -16.53 -3.91 -1.75
CA TYR A 90 -15.40 -4.22 -2.62
C TYR A 90 -14.50 -5.30 -2.00
N THR A 91 -14.82 -6.55 -2.31
CA THR A 91 -13.98 -7.69 -1.93
C THR A 91 -12.82 -7.86 -2.90
N ILE A 92 -11.59 -7.72 -2.40
CA ILE A 92 -10.35 -7.83 -3.18
C ILE A 92 -9.59 -9.07 -2.71
N ASN A 93 -9.49 -10.08 -3.58
CA ASN A 93 -8.82 -11.34 -3.30
C ASN A 93 -7.44 -11.41 -3.97
N SER A 94 -7.28 -10.71 -5.08
CA SER A 94 -6.05 -10.72 -5.88
C SER A 94 -5.72 -9.33 -6.42
N ALA A 95 -4.48 -9.13 -6.87
CA ALA A 95 -4.09 -7.89 -7.53
C ALA A 95 -4.85 -7.68 -8.85
N GLU A 96 -5.25 -8.75 -9.55
CA GLU A 96 -6.01 -8.64 -10.82
C GLU A 96 -7.41 -8.05 -10.59
N ASP A 97 -8.00 -8.22 -9.39
CA ASP A 97 -9.28 -7.63 -9.02
C ASP A 97 -9.22 -6.09 -8.96
N LEU A 98 -8.02 -5.50 -8.92
CA LEU A 98 -7.83 -4.05 -8.87
C LEU A 98 -7.97 -3.38 -10.24
N VAL A 99 -7.89 -4.15 -11.33
CA VAL A 99 -7.92 -3.63 -12.69
C VAL A 99 -9.38 -3.42 -13.11
N THR A 100 -9.98 -2.36 -12.58
CA THR A 100 -11.37 -1.96 -12.82
C THR A 100 -11.46 -0.55 -13.41
N PRO A 101 -12.41 -0.29 -14.34
CA PRO A 101 -12.66 1.05 -14.89
C PRO A 101 -13.04 2.11 -13.85
N ASN A 102 -13.58 1.71 -12.70
CA ASN A 102 -14.08 2.62 -11.67
C ASN A 102 -13.02 2.98 -10.62
N GLY A 103 -11.85 2.35 -10.69
CA GLY A 103 -10.84 2.42 -9.63
C GLY A 103 -11.26 1.67 -8.37
N VAL A 104 -10.36 1.63 -7.39
CA VAL A 104 -10.57 0.97 -6.10
C VAL A 104 -10.28 1.95 -4.98
N ILE A 105 -11.17 1.96 -3.99
CA ILE A 105 -11.00 2.76 -2.78
C ILE A 105 -9.65 2.44 -2.11
N SER A 106 -8.85 3.47 -1.94
CA SER A 106 -7.49 3.35 -1.45
C SER A 106 -7.14 4.53 -0.56
N TYR A 107 -6.38 4.27 0.50
CA TYR A 107 -5.81 5.32 1.33
C TYR A 107 -4.39 5.64 0.85
N CYS A 108 -4.16 6.90 0.48
CA CYS A 108 -2.87 7.40 0.03
C CYS A 108 -2.20 8.17 1.17
N TYR A 109 -1.25 7.53 1.84
CA TYR A 109 -0.40 8.18 2.81
C TYR A 109 0.77 8.88 2.10
N ASN A 110 0.79 10.21 2.11
CA ASN A 110 1.90 10.97 1.54
C ASN A 110 3.00 11.13 2.60
N ALA A 111 4.09 10.38 2.45
CA ALA A 111 5.21 10.39 3.40
C ALA A 111 5.99 11.71 3.35
N THR A 112 5.95 12.44 2.24
CA THR A 112 6.60 13.74 2.05
C THR A 112 5.77 14.91 2.59
N CYS A 113 4.44 14.88 2.38
CA CYS A 113 3.45 15.82 2.95
C CYS A 113 2.34 15.03 3.67
N PRO A 114 2.51 14.65 4.95
CA PRO A 114 1.55 13.82 5.68
C PRO A 114 0.14 14.42 5.76
N ASP A 115 0.01 15.74 5.81
CA ASP A 115 -1.27 16.45 5.85
C ASP A 115 -2.01 16.40 4.51
N CYS A 116 -1.31 16.09 3.43
CA CYS A 116 -1.85 15.85 2.09
C CYS A 116 -2.29 14.39 1.89
N SER A 117 -2.35 13.57 2.96
CA SER A 117 -2.80 12.17 2.85
C SER A 117 -4.32 12.11 2.71
N GLU A 118 -4.81 11.26 1.81
CA GLU A 118 -6.22 11.27 1.42
C GLU A 118 -6.78 9.88 1.15
N LEU A 119 -8.11 9.79 1.19
CA LEU A 119 -8.88 8.67 0.69
C LEU A 119 -9.35 9.00 -0.73
N GLY A 120 -9.19 8.06 -1.66
CA GLY A 120 -9.67 8.25 -3.02
C GLY A 120 -9.74 6.96 -3.82
N TYR A 121 -10.34 7.05 -5.01
CA TYR A 121 -10.31 5.97 -5.97
C TYR A 121 -8.98 6.00 -6.72
N CYS A 122 -8.19 4.93 -6.57
CA CYS A 122 -6.96 4.74 -7.31
C CYS A 122 -7.18 3.77 -8.47
N PHE A 123 -6.46 3.98 -9.56
CA PHE A 123 -6.56 3.17 -10.77
C PHE A 123 -5.32 2.30 -10.91
N TYR A 124 -5.54 1.06 -11.34
CA TYR A 124 -4.49 0.06 -11.44
C TYR A 124 -4.49 -0.57 -12.82
N ALA A 125 -3.30 -0.85 -13.34
CA ALA A 125 -3.15 -1.52 -14.61
C ALA A 125 -1.91 -2.41 -14.65
N LYS A 126 -1.98 -3.45 -15.47
CA LYS A 126 -0.84 -4.30 -15.79
C LYS A 126 0.12 -3.53 -16.70
N ARG A 127 1.40 -3.47 -16.33
CA ARG A 127 2.46 -2.85 -17.15
C ARG A 127 3.24 -3.91 -17.92
N GLY A 128 4.18 -3.48 -18.78
CA GLY A 128 4.98 -4.36 -19.63
C GLY A 128 5.83 -5.40 -18.88
N ASP A 129 6.09 -5.18 -17.59
CA ASP A 129 6.74 -6.13 -16.68
C ASP A 129 5.79 -7.23 -16.16
N ARG A 130 4.54 -7.24 -16.65
CA ARG A 130 3.44 -8.15 -16.25
C ARG A 130 3.02 -8.01 -14.79
N ASN A 131 3.48 -7.00 -14.07
CA ASN A 131 2.99 -6.68 -12.73
C ASN A 131 1.90 -5.62 -12.82
N ILE A 132 1.12 -5.51 -11.75
CA ILE A 132 0.08 -4.48 -11.60
C ILE A 132 0.68 -3.31 -10.85
N HIS A 133 0.42 -2.11 -11.35
CA HIS A 133 0.92 -0.85 -10.80
C HIS A 133 -0.24 0.13 -10.65
N ARG A 134 -0.13 1.06 -9.70
CA ARG A 134 -1.00 2.23 -9.67
C ARG A 134 -0.67 3.17 -10.85
N ILE A 135 -1.69 3.68 -11.52
CA ILE A 135 -1.59 4.57 -12.68
C ILE A 135 -2.35 5.90 -12.51
N GLY A 136 -3.15 6.03 -11.46
CA GLY A 136 -3.89 7.23 -11.07
C GLY A 136 -4.25 7.14 -9.59
#